data_AF-A0A0D6ACA1-F1
#
_entry.id   AF-A0A0D6ACA1-F1
#
_cell.length_a   1.000
_cell.length_b   1.000
_cell.length_c   1.000
_cell.angle_alpha   90.00
_cell.angle_beta   90.00
_cell.angle_gamma   90.00
#
_symmetry.space_group_name_H-M   'P 1'
#
loop_
_entity.id
_entity.type
_entity.pdbx_description
1 polymer ?
#
loop_
_entity_poly.entity_id
_entity_poly.type
_entity_poly.pdbx_seq_one_letter_code
_entity_poly.pdbx_strand_id
1 'polypeptide(L)'
;MEYTIINITKEESKYAESNGEVYGVIKRLGMNISVYVELGRERPYHSNSNDDINTEYKFFSGCEVTCFKNEEDLANWSNGVEIRPIQFLTNHNVKICF
;
A
#
# COMPACT_ATOMS: atom_id res chain seq x y z
N MET A 1 10.06 11.20 -9.03
CA MET A 1 10.23 9.83 -8.50
C MET A 1 8.92 9.11 -8.72
N GLU A 2 8.95 7.91 -9.29
CA GLU A 2 7.76 7.09 -9.44
C GLU A 2 7.42 6.45 -8.09
N TYR A 3 6.14 6.49 -7.71
CA TYR A 3 5.61 5.88 -6.48
C TYR A 3 4.23 5.29 -6.75
N THR A 4 3.86 4.25 -6.00
CA THR A 4 2.49 3.71 -6.02
C THR A 4 1.69 4.31 -4.88
N ILE A 5 0.45 4.73 -5.18
CA ILE A 5 -0.49 5.23 -4.17
C ILE A 5 -1.27 4.06 -3.60
N ILE A 6 -1.17 3.84 -2.29
CA ILE A 6 -1.91 2.82 -1.55
C ILE A 6 -2.92 3.52 -0.66
N ASN A 7 -4.20 3.22 -0.88
CA ASN A 7 -5.28 3.71 -0.02
C ASN A 7 -5.48 2.67 1.08
N ILE A 8 -5.40 3.10 2.34
CA ILE A 8 -5.65 2.23 3.49
C ILE A 8 -6.80 2.82 4.31
N THR A 9 -7.32 2.04 5.26
CA THR A 9 -8.31 2.57 6.21
C THR A 9 -7.62 3.41 7.28
N LYS A 10 -8.39 4.27 7.95
CA LYS A 10 -7.90 5.02 9.11
C LYS A 10 -7.48 4.13 10.29
N GLU A 11 -8.01 2.91 10.37
CA GLU A 11 -7.59 1.95 11.39
C GLU A 11 -6.24 1.35 11.05
N GLU A 12 -6.05 1.01 9.78
CA GLU A 12 -4.80 0.45 9.26
C GLU A 12 -3.64 1.44 9.35
N SER A 13 -3.91 2.74 9.27
CA SER A 13 -2.88 3.78 9.34
C SER A 13 -2.11 3.83 10.66
N LYS A 14 -2.64 3.20 11.71
CA LYS A 14 -1.93 3.02 12.99
C LYS A 14 -0.72 2.09 12.86
N TYR A 15 -0.73 1.19 11.87
CA TYR A 15 0.37 0.27 11.57
C TYR A 15 1.30 0.79 10.47
N ALA A 16 0.96 1.94 9.87
CA ALA A 16 1.76 2.59 8.84
C ALA A 16 3.00 3.30 9.43
N GLU A 17 3.98 2.52 9.89
CA GLU A 17 5.27 2.98 10.40
C GLU A 17 6.44 2.29 9.68
N SER A 18 7.67 2.77 9.92
CA SER A 18 8.85 2.23 9.23
C SER A 18 9.08 0.76 9.58
N ASN A 19 9.29 -0.10 8.58
CA ASN A 19 9.38 -1.57 8.73
C ASN A 19 8.09 -2.23 9.26
N GLY A 20 6.97 -1.51 9.24
CA GLY A 20 5.65 -2.06 9.54
C GLY A 20 5.03 -2.75 8.32
N GLU A 21 3.80 -3.20 8.48
CA GLU A 21 3.03 -3.83 7.42
C GLU A 21 1.63 -3.22 7.37
N VAL A 22 1.08 -3.10 6.17
CA VAL A 22 -0.28 -2.59 5.97
C VAL A 22 -1.01 -3.31 4.84
N TYR A 23 -2.32 -3.39 4.98
CA TYR A 23 -3.23 -3.83 3.93
C TYR A 23 -3.93 -2.64 3.27
N GLY A 24 -4.08 -2.69 1.95
CA GLY A 24 -4.67 -1.55 1.25
C GLY A 24 -5.15 -1.87 -0.15
N VAL A 25 -5.48 -0.82 -0.89
CA VAL A 25 -5.91 -0.92 -2.28
C VAL A 25 -5.19 0.08 -3.18
N ILE A 26 -4.75 -0.42 -4.33
CA ILE A 26 -4.37 0.40 -5.49
C ILE A 26 -5.63 0.62 -6.32
N LYS A 27 -6.00 1.89 -6.52
CA LYS A 27 -7.09 2.27 -7.43
C LYS A 27 -6.51 2.55 -8.81
N ARG A 28 -6.81 1.70 -9.81
CA ARG A 28 -6.30 1.86 -11.18
C ARG A 28 -7.41 1.57 -12.20
N LEU A 29 -7.70 2.54 -13.06
CA LEU A 29 -8.65 2.40 -14.19
C LEU A 29 -10.01 1.78 -13.78
N GLY A 30 -10.56 2.18 -12.63
CA GLY A 30 -11.84 1.66 -12.12
C GLY A 30 -11.77 0.28 -11.45
N MET A 31 -10.57 -0.30 -11.30
CA MET A 31 -10.34 -1.54 -10.56
C MET A 31 -9.67 -1.24 -9.21
N ASN A 32 -10.06 -2.02 -8.20
CA ASN A 32 -9.40 -2.06 -6.90
C ASN A 32 -8.52 -3.31 -6.84
N ILE A 33 -7.22 -3.12 -6.71
CA ILE A 33 -6.25 -4.20 -6.52
C ILE A 33 -5.91 -4.23 -5.04
N SER A 34 -6.26 -5.31 -4.37
CA SER A 34 -5.92 -5.50 -2.95
C SER A 34 -4.43 -5.75 -2.81
N VAL A 35 -3.80 -5.13 -1.82
CA VAL A 35 -2.37 -5.25 -1.60
C VAL A 35 -2.04 -5.55 -0.15
N TYR A 36 -0.96 -6.30 0.03
CA TYR A 36 -0.18 -6.35 1.25
C TYR A 36 1.12 -5.58 1.00
N VAL A 37 1.52 -4.74 1.95
CA VAL A 37 2.72 -3.93 1.82
C VAL A 37 3.58 -4.09 3.06
N GLU A 38 4.81 -4.57 2.88
CA GLU A 38 5.88 -4.45 3.87
C GLU A 38 6.53 -3.08 3.68
N LEU A 39 6.35 -2.20 4.64
CA LEU A 39 6.81 -0.82 4.56
C LEU A 39 8.31 -0.77 4.77
N GLY A 40 9.01 -0.01 3.92
CA GLY A 40 10.40 0.30 4.14
C GLY A 40 10.60 1.42 5.15
N ARG A 41 11.53 2.33 4.84
CA ARG A 41 11.83 3.49 5.69
C ARG A 41 10.90 4.64 5.35
N GLU A 42 10.26 5.21 6.37
CA GLU A 42 9.49 6.45 6.24
C GLU A 42 10.41 7.61 5.87
N ARG A 43 9.93 8.44 4.96
CA ARG A 43 10.61 9.60 4.41
C ARG A 43 9.71 10.82 4.54
N PRO A 44 10.30 12.02 4.73
CA PRO A 44 9.53 13.25 4.67
C PRO A 44 8.74 13.33 3.36
N TYR A 45 7.43 13.47 3.49
CA TYR A 45 6.56 13.71 2.34
C TYR A 45 6.41 15.21 2.13
N HIS A 46 6.66 15.67 0.91
CA HIS A 46 6.34 17.02 0.50
C HIS A 46 4.99 17.00 -0.20
N SER A 47 4.00 17.67 0.40
CA SER A 47 2.68 17.82 -0.20
C SER A 47 2.79 18.49 -1.57
N ASN A 48 1.93 18.05 -2.49
CA ASN A 48 1.81 18.61 -3.82
C ASN A 48 0.45 19.30 -3.97
N SER A 49 0.30 20.16 -4.98
CA SER A 49 -0.93 20.93 -5.21
C SER A 49 -2.17 20.10 -5.57
N ASN A 50 -1.99 18.82 -5.89
CA ASN A 50 -3.06 17.89 -6.26
C ASN A 50 -3.45 16.94 -5.11
N ASP A 51 -2.83 17.09 -3.94
CA ASP A 51 -3.21 16.34 -2.75
C ASP A 51 -4.56 16.84 -2.22
N ASP A 52 -5.39 15.91 -1.76
CA ASP A 52 -6.64 16.24 -1.10
C ASP A 52 -6.33 16.78 0.30
N ILE A 53 -6.85 17.98 0.61
CA ILE A 53 -6.61 18.67 1.88
C ILE A 53 -7.16 17.90 3.09
N ASN A 54 -8.10 16.97 2.88
CA ASN A 54 -8.72 16.17 3.94
C ASN A 54 -8.12 14.77 4.07
N THR A 55 -7.06 14.47 3.32
CA THR A 55 -6.39 13.15 3.34
C THR A 55 -5.02 13.29 4.00
N GLU A 56 -4.69 12.36 4.88
CA GLU A 56 -3.36 12.26 5.45
C GLU A 56 -2.46 11.41 4.56
N TYR A 57 -1.19 11.81 4.45
CA TYR A 57 -0.22 11.15 3.57
C TYR A 57 1.04 10.77 4.30
N LYS A 58 1.53 9.55 4.04
CA LYS A 58 2.86 9.10 4.46
C LYS A 58 3.63 8.55 3.27
N PHE A 59 4.93 8.75 3.25
CA PHE A 59 5.79 8.29 2.15
C PHE A 59 6.86 7.34 2.66
N PHE A 60 7.00 6.19 1.99
CA PHE A 60 7.93 5.13 2.35
C PHE A 60 8.78 4.75 1.14
N SER A 61 10.06 4.52 1.39
CA SER A 61 11.02 4.06 0.38
C SER A 61 11.51 2.66 0.72
N GLY A 62 11.68 1.80 -0.30
CA GLY A 62 12.18 0.44 -0.12
C GLY A 62 11.11 -0.51 0.42
N CYS A 63 9.88 -0.39 -0.07
CA CYS A 63 8.76 -1.23 0.33
C CYS A 63 8.66 -2.45 -0.58
N GLU A 64 8.13 -3.54 -0.04
CA GLU A 64 7.73 -4.72 -0.81
C GLU A 64 6.20 -4.69 -0.94
N VAL A 65 5.68 -4.75 -2.17
CA VAL A 65 4.23 -4.70 -2.44
C VAL A 65 3.82 -6.00 -3.10
N THR A 66 2.93 -6.73 -2.45
CA THR A 66 2.31 -7.93 -3.00
C THR A 66 0.88 -7.62 -3.41
N CYS A 67 0.57 -7.79 -4.69
CA CYS A 67 -0.73 -7.47 -5.28
C CYS A 67 -1.59 -8.73 -5.45
N PHE A 68 -2.86 -8.61 -5.09
CA PHE A 68 -3.87 -9.65 -5.21
C PHE A 68 -5.02 -9.17 -6.09
N LYS A 69 -5.70 -10.12 -6.72
CA LYS A 69 -6.82 -9.81 -7.62
C LYS A 69 -7.99 -9.18 -6.87
N ASN A 70 -8.23 -9.61 -5.63
CA ASN A 70 -9.31 -9.17 -4.76
C ASN A 70 -8.93 -9.38 -3.28
N GLU A 71 -9.80 -8.94 -2.38
CA GLU A 71 -9.61 -9.04 -0.93
C GLU A 71 -9.68 -10.49 -0.42
N GLU A 72 -10.47 -11.35 -1.06
CA GLU A 72 -10.58 -12.76 -0.69
C GLU A 72 -9.26 -13.51 -0.92
N ASP A 73 -8.60 -13.29 -2.07
CA ASP A 73 -7.29 -13.85 -2.41
C ASP A 73 -6.23 -13.39 -1.41
N LEU A 74 -6.27 -12.11 -1.01
CA LEU A 74 -5.38 -11.56 0.02
C LEU A 74 -5.61 -12.24 1.38
N ALA A 75 -6.87 -12.35 1.82
CA ALA A 75 -7.22 -12.98 3.09
C ALA A 75 -6.87 -14.48 3.10
N ASN A 76 -7.09 -15.19 2.00
CA ASN A 76 -6.71 -16.59 1.87
C ASN A 76 -5.19 -16.75 1.95
N TRP A 77 -4.43 -15.91 1.23
CA TRP A 77 -2.97 -15.89 1.30
C TRP A 77 -2.45 -15.64 2.71
N SER A 78 -3.00 -14.64 3.42
CA SER A 78 -2.59 -14.31 4.80
C SER A 78 -2.91 -15.43 5.80
N ASN A 79 -3.89 -16.28 5.49
CA ASN A 79 -4.24 -17.47 6.27
C ASN A 79 -3.44 -18.72 5.87
N GLY A 80 -2.45 -18.60 4.98
CA GLY A 80 -1.57 -19.70 4.56
C GLY A 80 -2.14 -20.59 3.45
N VAL A 81 -3.20 -20.15 2.77
CA VAL A 81 -3.70 -20.82 1.56
C VAL A 81 -2.75 -20.53 0.40
N GLU A 82 -2.48 -21.53 -0.44
CA GLU A 82 -1.67 -21.35 -1.64
C GLU A 82 -2.40 -20.50 -2.68
N ILE A 83 -2.19 -19.19 -2.63
CA ILE A 83 -2.66 -18.20 -3.60
C ILE A 83 -1.45 -17.64 -4.33
N ARG A 84 -1.57 -17.45 -5.65
CA ARG A 84 -0.56 -16.76 -6.46
C ARG A 84 -0.89 -15.28 -6.57
N PRO A 85 -0.06 -14.37 -6.05
CA PRO A 85 -0.23 -12.95 -6.25
C PRO A 85 -0.11 -12.60 -7.74
N ILE A 86 -0.83 -11.55 -8.14
CA ILE A 86 -0.84 -11.10 -9.55
C ILE A 86 0.40 -10.30 -9.90
N GLN A 87 1.07 -9.70 -8.91
CA GLN A 87 2.29 -8.94 -9.08
C GLN A 87 3.03 -8.80 -7.76
N PHE A 88 4.36 -8.74 -7.84
CA PHE A 88 5.25 -8.37 -6.74
C PHE A 88 6.11 -7.19 -7.18
N LEU A 89 6.18 -6.14 -6.34
CA LEU A 89 7.05 -4.99 -6.55
C LEU A 89 8.04 -4.93 -5.39
N THR A 90 9.33 -4.96 -5.71
CA THR A 90 10.40 -4.97 -4.70
C THR A 90 11.11 -3.63 -4.65
N ASN A 91 11.61 -3.26 -3.47
CA ASN A 91 12.31 -1.99 -3.23
C ASN A 91 11.56 -0.75 -3.80
N HIS A 92 10.24 -0.75 -3.69
CA HIS A 92 9.36 0.22 -4.35
C HIS A 92 9.06 1.43 -3.46
N ASN A 93 8.78 2.58 -4.08
CA ASN A 93 8.33 3.76 -3.35
C ASN A 93 6.81 3.75 -3.20
N VAL A 94 6.33 3.93 -1.98
CA VAL A 94 4.90 3.88 -1.66
C VAL A 94 4.47 5.19 -1.01
N LYS A 95 3.37 5.75 -1.51
CA LYS A 95 2.62 6.83 -0.87
C LYS A 95 1.35 6.24 -0.29
N ILE A 96 1.24 6.24 1.03
CA ILE A 96 0.03 5.82 1.75
C ILE A 96 -0.89 7.02 1.90
N CYS A 97 -2.19 6.80 1.72
CA CYS A 97 -3.25 7.76 2.03
C CYS A 97 -4.38 7.12 2.85
N PHE A 98 -4.88 7.85 3.85
CA PHE A 98 -5.93 7.43 4.79
C PHE A 98 -6.69 8.62 5.40
#